data_AF-A0A8B7C7W0-F1
#
_entry.id   AF-A0A8B7C7W0-F1
#
_cell.length_a   1.000
_cell.length_b   1.000
_cell.length_c   1.000
_cell.angle_alpha   90.00
_cell.angle_beta   90.00
_cell.angle_gamma   90.00
#
_symmetry.space_group_name_H-M   'P 1'
#
loop_
_entity.id
_entity.type
_entity.pdbx_description
1 polymer ?
#
loop_
_entity_poly.entity_id
_entity_poly.type
_entity_poly.pdbx_seq_one_letter_code
_entity_poly.pdbx_strand_id
1 'polypeptide(L)' 'MEHSRRLLPAILLLLFLLISSEMGTKVVEARTCESQSHRFKGTCLRASNCANVCQTEGFQGGVCRGLRGRCFCTKRC' A
#
# COMPACT_ATOMS: atom_id res chain seq x y z
N MET A 1 -11.97 -51.63 -14.00
CA MET A 1 -12.39 -50.69 -12.94
C MET A 1 -11.36 -50.49 -11.82
N GLU A 2 -10.08 -50.88 -12.03
CA GLU A 2 -9.05 -50.80 -10.97
C GLU A 2 -8.11 -49.60 -11.14
N HIS A 3 -7.88 -49.16 -12.38
CA HIS A 3 -7.02 -48.03 -12.69
C HIS A 3 -7.61 -46.69 -12.21
N SER A 4 -8.93 -46.52 -12.33
CA SER A 4 -9.69 -45.36 -11.85
C SER A 4 -9.55 -45.18 -10.32
N ARG A 5 -9.48 -46.28 -9.55
CA ARG A 5 -9.33 -46.25 -8.08
C ARG A 5 -7.98 -45.68 -7.62
N ARG A 6 -6.93 -45.79 -8.46
CA ARG A 6 -5.60 -45.26 -8.18
C ARG A 6 -5.47 -43.77 -8.53
N LEU A 7 -6.30 -43.27 -9.43
CA LEU A 7 -6.30 -41.87 -9.87
C LEU A 7 -7.12 -40.97 -8.94
N LEU A 8 -8.16 -41.52 -8.30
CA LEU A 8 -8.98 -40.81 -7.30
C LEU A 8 -8.18 -40.11 -6.19
N PRO A 9 -7.23 -40.76 -5.48
CA PRO A 9 -6.47 -40.09 -4.42
C PRO A 9 -5.57 -38.97 -4.96
N ALA A 10 -5.00 -39.14 -6.15
CA ALA A 10 -4.19 -38.12 -6.80
C ALA A 10 -5.03 -36.91 -7.22
N ILE A 11 -6.23 -37.14 -7.75
CA ILE A 11 -7.20 -36.10 -8.12
C ILE A 11 -7.67 -35.32 -6.88
N LEU A 12 -7.97 -36.03 -5.79
CA LEU A 12 -8.37 -35.41 -4.53
C LEU A 12 -7.25 -34.55 -3.94
N LEU A 13 -6.01 -35.05 -3.93
CA LEU A 13 -4.83 -34.29 -3.50
C LEU A 13 -4.61 -33.03 -4.36
N LEU A 14 -4.73 -33.15 -5.69
CA LEU A 14 -4.67 -32.01 -6.61
C LEU A 14 -5.76 -30.97 -6.28
N LEU A 15 -6.99 -31.42 -6.05
CA LEU A 15 -8.10 -30.53 -5.69
C LEU A 15 -7.85 -29.81 -4.34
N PHE A 16 -7.33 -30.51 -3.34
CA PHE A 16 -6.96 -29.92 -2.04
C PHE A 16 -5.85 -28.86 -2.18
N LEU A 17 -4.84 -29.11 -3.02
CA LEU A 17 -3.74 -28.15 -3.25
C LEU A 17 -4.24 -26.89 -3.98
N LEU A 18 -5.14 -27.04 -4.94
CA LEU A 18 -5.74 -25.91 -5.67
C LEU A 18 -6.55 -25.00 -4.73
N ILE A 19 -7.29 -25.59 -3.78
CA ILE A 19 -8.08 -24.84 -2.79
C ILE A 19 -7.17 -24.17 -1.74
N SER A 20 -6.03 -24.78 -1.39
CA SER A 20 -5.13 -24.24 -0.35
C SER A 20 -4.25 -23.06 -0.82
N SER A 21 -4.23 -22.77 -2.12
CA SER A 21 -3.30 -21.80 -2.73
C SER A 21 -3.69 -20.33 -2.54
N GLU A 22 -4.74 -20.03 -1.78
CA GLU A 22 -5.23 -18.67 -1.53
C GLU A 22 -4.53 -17.94 -0.37
N MET A 23 -3.31 -18.34 0.00
CA MET A 23 -2.46 -17.53 0.88
C MET A 23 -1.84 -16.38 0.09
N GLY A 24 -2.70 -15.48 -0.39
CA GLY A 24 -2.29 -14.19 -0.90
C GLY A 24 -1.51 -13.47 0.18
N THR A 25 -0.24 -13.17 -0.10
CA THR A 25 0.59 -12.29 0.71
C THR A 25 -0.16 -10.97 0.86
N LYS A 26 -0.82 -10.77 2.00
CA LYS A 26 -1.33 -9.46 2.40
C LYS A 26 -0.09 -8.62 2.65
N VAL A 27 0.38 -7.93 1.61
CA VAL A 27 1.34 -6.86 1.73
C VAL A 27 0.66 -5.83 2.63
N VAL A 28 1.04 -5.82 3.90
CA VAL A 28 0.60 -4.78 4.83
C VAL A 28 1.35 -3.53 4.36
N GLU A 29 0.72 -2.73 3.50
CA GLU A 29 1.19 -1.37 3.28
C GLU A 29 1.20 -0.69 4.65
N ALA A 30 2.38 -0.20 5.05
CA ALA A 30 2.52 0.60 6.25
C ALA A 30 1.52 1.77 6.16
N ARG A 31 0.82 2.06 7.26
CA ARG A 31 -0.18 3.12 7.26
C ARG A 31 0.54 4.43 6.99
N THR A 32 0.03 5.25 6.09
CA THR A 32 0.58 6.58 5.87
C THR A 32 -0.20 7.58 6.70
N CYS A 33 0.47 8.24 7.65
CA CYS A 33 -0.12 9.39 8.35
C CYS A 33 0.17 10.67 7.58
N GLU A 34 -0.79 11.58 7.62
CA GLU A 34 -0.69 12.92 7.03
C GLU A 34 -0.85 14.00 8.10
N SER A 35 -0.12 15.10 7.95
CA SER A 35 -0.27 16.31 8.78
C SER A 35 -0.11 17.54 7.90
N GLN A 36 -0.86 18.61 8.13
CA GLN A 36 -0.70 19.84 7.35
C GLN A 36 0.66 20.48 7.66
N SER A 37 1.42 20.85 6.63
CA SER A 37 2.71 21.54 6.81
C SER A 37 2.53 22.89 7.51
N HIS A 38 3.40 23.18 8.48
CA HIS A 38 3.43 24.48 9.18
C HIS A 38 4.35 25.48 8.48
N ARG A 39 5.36 24.98 7.74
CA ARG A 39 6.37 25.81 7.08
C ARG A 39 6.00 26.17 5.64
N PHE A 40 5.20 25.36 4.96
CA PHE A 40 4.81 25.61 3.57
C PHE A 40 3.92 26.86 3.46
N LYS A 41 4.23 27.74 2.50
CA LYS A 41 3.52 29.00 2.27
C LYS A 41 2.95 29.05 0.85
N GLY A 42 1.74 29.60 0.73
CA GLY A 42 1.05 29.74 -0.55
C GLY A 42 0.38 28.47 -1.06
N THR A 43 -0.02 28.49 -2.33
CA THR A 43 -0.70 27.38 -2.99
C THR A 43 0.28 26.30 -3.42
N CYS A 44 0.01 25.08 -3.01
CA CYS A 44 0.76 23.88 -3.35
C CYS A 44 0.42 23.44 -4.78
N LEU A 45 1.31 23.77 -5.71
CA LEU A 45 1.20 23.40 -7.13
C LEU A 45 2.11 22.23 -7.50
N ARG A 46 3.18 21.99 -6.72
CA ARG A 46 4.19 20.97 -7.00
C ARG A 46 4.49 20.15 -5.75
N ALA A 47 4.11 18.87 -5.78
CA ALA A 47 4.27 17.96 -4.64
C ALA A 47 5.74 17.82 -4.19
N SER A 48 6.71 17.85 -5.10
CA SER A 48 8.13 17.78 -4.73
C SER A 48 8.60 18.97 -3.89
N ASN A 49 8.07 20.18 -4.12
CA ASN A 49 8.37 21.34 -3.29
C ASN A 49 7.77 21.17 -1.89
N CYS A 50 6.52 20.71 -1.81
CA CYS A 50 5.87 20.34 -0.54
C CYS A 50 6.67 19.26 0.21
N ALA A 51 7.08 18.19 -0.46
CA ALA A 51 7.88 17.14 0.13
C ALA A 51 9.22 17.65 0.69
N ASN A 52 9.92 18.53 -0.04
CA ASN A 52 11.17 19.13 0.44
C ASN A 52 10.96 19.96 1.72
N VAL A 53 9.88 20.75 1.78
CA VAL A 53 9.53 21.49 3.01
C VAL A 53 9.19 20.53 4.15
N CYS A 54 8.41 19.50 3.87
CA CYS A 54 8.03 18.47 4.85
C CYS A 54 9.21 17.69 5.41
N GLN A 55 10.27 17.46 4.64
CA GLN A 55 11.52 16.89 5.14
C GLN A 55 12.17 17.77 6.21
N THR A 56 12.09 19.10 6.09
CA THR A 56 12.56 20.03 7.14
C THR A 56 11.68 20.01 8.40
N GLU A 57 10.49 19.43 8.31
CA GLU A 57 9.55 19.22 9.43
C GLU A 57 9.63 17.80 10.01
N GLY A 58 10.55 16.96 9.53
CA GLY A 58 10.76 15.59 10.02
C GLY A 58 9.84 14.54 9.37
N PHE A 59 9.20 14.87 8.25
CA PHE A 59 8.38 13.94 7.48
C PHE A 59 9.16 13.34 6.31
N GLN A 60 8.71 12.18 5.81
CA GLN A 60 9.39 11.44 4.74
C GLN A 60 8.93 11.89 3.35
N GLY A 61 7.77 12.55 3.26
CA GLY A 61 7.23 13.05 2.01
C GLY A 61 6.20 14.16 2.21
N GLY A 62 5.55 14.55 1.11
CA GLY A 62 4.49 15.54 1.13
C GLY A 62 3.67 15.54 -0.15
N VAL A 63 2.39 15.86 -0.03
CA VAL A 63 1.41 15.89 -1.12
C VAL A 63 0.63 17.21 -1.13
N CYS A 64 0.30 17.70 -2.32
CA CYS A 64 -0.62 18.82 -2.48
C CYS A 64 -2.06 18.29 -2.52
N ARG A 65 -2.95 18.82 -1.68
CA ARG A 65 -4.34 18.33 -1.57
C ARG A 65 -5.36 19.47 -1.48
N GLY A 66 -6.53 19.20 -2.07
CA GLY A 66 -7.72 20.05 -2.00
C GLY A 66 -7.70 21.28 -2.92
N LEU A 67 -8.85 21.95 -3.02
CA LEU A 67 -9.05 23.10 -3.93
C LEU A 67 -8.19 24.32 -3.59
N ARG A 68 -7.84 24.50 -2.31
CA ARG A 68 -6.93 25.57 -1.87
C ARG A 68 -5.45 25.22 -2.07
N GLY A 69 -5.14 24.03 -2.60
CA GLY A 69 -3.78 23.53 -2.77
C GLY A 69 -2.99 23.58 -1.47
N ARG A 70 -3.40 22.85 -0.42
CA ARG A 70 -2.62 22.82 0.83
C ARG A 70 -1.57 21.71 0.77
N CYS A 71 -0.42 21.94 1.37
CA CYS A 71 0.63 20.94 1.53
C CYS A 71 0.37 20.09 2.79
N PHE A 72 0.31 18.77 2.61
CA PHE A 72 0.21 17.79 3.69
C PHE A 72 1.47 16.93 3.68
N CYS A 73 2.19 16.92 4.80
CA CYS A 73 3.37 16.12 5.03
C CYS A 73 2.99 14.68 5.38
N THR A 74 3.74 13.72 4.84
CA THR A 74 3.45 12.29 4.97
C THR A 74 4.59 11.54 5.63
N LYS A 75 4.24 10.57 6.48
CA LYS A 75 5.21 9.66 7.10
C LYS A 75 4.60 8.29 7.31
N ARG A 76 5.44 7.26 7.36
CA ARG A 76 5.01 5.93 7.79
C ARG A 76 4.59 5.94 9.26
N CYS A 77 3.49 5.25 9.50
CA CYS A 77 2.88 4.82 10.73
C CYS A 77 2.55 3.32 10.58
#